data_AF-A0A532AT67-F1
#
_entry.id   AF-A0A532AT67-F1
#
_cell.length_a   1.000
_cell.length_b   1.000
_cell.length_c   1.000
_cell.angle_alpha   90.00
_cell.angle_beta   90.00
_cell.angle_gamma   90.00
#
_symmetry.space_group_name_H-M   'P 1'
#
loop_
_entity.id
_entity.type
_entity.pdbx_description
1 polymer ?
#
loop_
_entity_poly.entity_id
_entity_poly.type
_entity_poly.pdbx_seq_one_letter_code
_entity_poly.pdbx_strand_id
1 'polypeptide(L)' 'MKRSVPFEIFRYAAIFAAMAVTLVPILWMVSMAFKPIAEWSATGADLTWWPKNPTLSNFRFVFGESTN' A
#
# COMPACT_ATOMS: atom_id res chain seq x y z
N MET A 1 35.10 0.17 17.77
CA MET A 1 34.23 0.64 18.88
C MET A 1 33.05 -0.33 19.00
N LYS A 2 32.81 -0.93 20.16
CA LYS A 2 31.62 -1.78 20.38
C LYS A 2 30.42 -0.87 20.62
N ARG A 3 29.42 -0.90 19.73
CA ARG A 3 28.17 -0.17 19.91
C ARG A 3 27.31 -0.87 20.96
N SER A 4 26.52 -0.12 21.73
CA SER A 4 25.65 -0.69 22.76
C SER A 4 24.43 -1.35 22.12
N VAL A 5 23.94 -2.43 22.73
CA VAL A 5 22.72 -3.14 22.26
C VAL A 5 21.50 -2.21 22.16
N PRO A 6 21.22 -1.32 23.13
CA PRO A 6 20.10 -0.38 23.02
C PRO A 6 20.21 0.57 21.81
N PHE A 7 21.42 1.01 21.48
CA PHE A 7 21.64 1.87 20.31
C PHE A 7 21.34 1.13 19.00
N GLU A 8 21.74 -0.15 18.90
CA GLU A 8 21.44 -0.96 17.73
C GLU A 8 19.93 -1.20 17.57
N ILE A 9 19.22 -1.48 18.66
CA ILE A 9 17.75 -1.61 18.66
C ILE A 9 17.09 -0.31 18.16
N PHE A 10 17.48 0.83 18.73
CA PHE A 10 16.96 2.12 18.31
C PHE A 10 17.23 2.39 16.82
N ARG A 11 18.46 2.13 16.36
CA ARG A 11 18.84 2.34 14.97
C ARG A 11 17.97 1.53 14.02
N TYR A 12 17.78 0.24 14.29
CA TYR A 12 16.95 -0.61 13.42
C TYR A 12 15.47 -0.25 13.50
N ALA A 13 14.96 0.13 14.68
CA ALA A 13 13.60 0.64 14.81
C ALA A 13 13.38 1.92 13.98
N ALA A 14 14.34 2.86 14.01
CA ALA A 14 14.27 4.09 13.22
C ALA A 14 14.33 3.81 11.71
N ILE A 15 15.20 2.90 11.26
CA ILE A 15 15.25 2.46 9.86
C ILE A 15 13.91 1.83 9.44
N PHE A 16 13.36 0.94 10.27
CA PHE A 16 12.09 0.29 9.99
C PHE A 16 10.93 1.29 9.92
N ALA A 17 10.91 2.29 10.81
CA ALA A 17 9.93 3.38 10.78
C ALA A 17 10.04 4.19 9.48
N ALA A 18 11.26 4.56 9.06
CA ALA A 18 11.49 5.26 7.80
C ALA A 18 11.04 4.42 6.58
N MET A 19 11.29 3.11 6.61
CA MET A 19 10.79 2.18 5.59
C MET A 19 9.25 2.10 5.60
N ALA A 20 8.61 2.04 6.77
CA ALA A 20 7.16 2.00 6.87
C ALA A 20 6.51 3.26 6.29
N VAL A 21 7.05 4.46 6.60
CA VAL A 21 6.57 5.73 6.06
C VAL A 21 6.59 5.76 4.53
N THR A 22 7.59 5.13 3.91
CA THR A 22 7.71 5.08 2.45
C THR A 22 6.93 3.93 1.81
N LEU A 23 6.93 2.74 2.40
CA LEU A 23 6.30 1.55 1.83
C LEU A 23 4.77 1.56 1.98
N VAL A 24 4.23 2.12 3.06
CA VAL A 24 2.78 2.17 3.29
C VAL A 24 2.01 2.81 2.12
N PRO A 25 2.34 4.04 1.65
CA PRO A 25 1.62 4.64 0.53
C PRO A 25 1.84 3.87 -0.79
N ILE A 26 3.01 3.28 -1.00
CA ILE A 26 3.29 2.47 -2.20
C ILE A 26 2.40 1.21 -2.22
N LEU A 27 2.35 0.48 -1.10
CA LEU A 27 1.51 -0.71 -0.97
C LEU A 27 0.02 -0.35 -1.06
N TRP A 28 -0.37 0.80 -0.53
CA TRP A 28 -1.73 1.33 -0.69
C TRP A 28 -2.07 1.59 -2.16
N MET A 29 -1.19 2.26 -2.91
CA MET A 29 -1.37 2.48 -4.34
C MET A 29 -1.47 1.17 -5.13
N VAL A 30 -0.60 0.19 -4.83
CA VAL A 30 -0.65 -1.13 -5.45
C VAL A 30 -2.01 -1.79 -5.17
N SER A 31 -2.47 -1.80 -3.92
CA SER A 31 -3.79 -2.36 -3.56
C SER A 31 -4.92 -1.68 -4.33
N MET A 32 -4.94 -0.35 -4.36
CA MET A 32 -5.95 0.44 -5.07
C MET A 32 -5.99 0.17 -6.57
N ALA A 33 -4.84 -0.08 -7.20
CA ALA A 33 -4.77 -0.40 -8.62
C ALA A 33 -5.57 -1.65 -9.00
N PHE A 34 -5.73 -2.61 -8.07
CA PHE A 34 -6.52 -3.82 -8.26
C PHE A 34 -7.95 -3.73 -7.69
N LYS A 35 -8.33 -2.64 -7.04
CA LYS A 35 -9.70 -2.48 -6.51
C LYS A 35 -10.67 -2.01 -7.60
N PRO A 36 -11.87 -2.60 -7.69
CA PRO A 36 -12.93 -2.06 -8.53
C PRO A 36 -13.41 -0.71 -7.95
N ILE A 37 -13.99 0.16 -8.79
CA ILE A 37 -14.42 1.51 -8.41
C ILE A 37 -15.34 1.50 -7.17
N ALA A 38 -16.21 0.50 -7.03
CA ALA A 38 -17.10 0.34 -5.89
C ALA A 38 -16.37 0.17 -4.54
N GLU A 39 -15.11 -0.29 -4.56
CA GLU A 39 -14.28 -0.49 -3.37
C GLU A 39 -13.30 0.68 -3.09
N TRP A 40 -13.41 1.79 -3.83
CA TRP A 40 -12.58 2.99 -3.60
C TRP A 40 -13.09 3.88 -2.47
N SER A 41 -14.31 3.64 -1.99
CA SER A 41 -14.86 4.41 -0.86
C SER A 41 -14.04 4.16 0.41
N ALA A 42 -13.35 5.19 0.87
CA ALA A 42 -12.43 5.13 2.00
C ALA A 42 -13.08 5.49 3.35
N THR A 43 -14.41 5.55 3.43
CA THR A 43 -15.11 6.02 4.63
C THR A 43 -15.61 4.88 5.50
N GLY A 44 -15.26 4.89 6.79
CA GLY A 44 -15.85 4.02 7.81
C GLY A 44 -15.45 2.55 7.67
N ALA A 45 -16.44 1.65 7.78
CA ALA A 45 -16.23 0.20 7.82
C ALA A 45 -15.76 -0.42 6.48
N ASP A 46 -15.79 0.36 5.39
CA ASP A 46 -15.44 -0.13 4.05
C ASP A 46 -13.97 0.10 3.67
N LEU A 47 -13.18 0.71 4.56
CA LEU A 47 -11.73 0.86 4.36
C LEU A 47 -11.04 -0.50 4.44
N THR A 48 -10.63 -1.00 3.29
CA THR A 48 -9.96 -2.30 3.13
C THR A 48 -8.51 -2.12 2.71
N TRP A 49 -7.56 -2.85 3.29
CA TRP A 49 -6.17 -2.85 2.83
C TRP A 49 -5.94 -3.74 1.62
N TRP A 50 -6.74 -4.80 1.48
CA TRP A 50 -6.69 -5.75 0.39
C TRP A 50 -7.99 -5.67 -0.43
N PRO A 51 -7.93 -5.71 -1.78
CA PRO A 51 -9.12 -5.80 -2.63
C PRO A 51 -9.97 -7.02 -2.25
N LYS A 52 -11.28 -6.82 -2.05
CA LYS A 52 -12.22 -7.93 -1.85
C LYS A 52 -12.48 -8.64 -3.18
N ASN A 53 -12.57 -7.89 -4.27
CA ASN A 53 -12.75 -8.42 -5.63
C ASN A 53 -11.65 -7.89 -6.57
N PRO A 54 -10.44 -8.46 -6.56
CA PRO A 54 -9.32 -7.99 -7.38
C PRO A 54 -9.65 -8.00 -8.88
N THR A 55 -9.28 -6.93 -9.58
CA THR A 55 -9.55 -6.77 -11.02
C THR A 55 -8.37 -6.16 -11.77
N LEU A 56 -8.30 -6.42 -13.08
CA LEU A 56 -7.38 -5.75 -14.02
C LEU A 56 -8.06 -4.62 -14.82
N SER A 57 -9.33 -4.31 -14.53
CA SER A 57 -10.11 -3.32 -15.27
C SER A 57 -9.45 -1.94 -15.29
N ASN A 58 -8.82 -1.52 -14.20
CA ASN A 58 -8.12 -0.23 -14.13
C ASN A 58 -6.92 -0.17 -15.09
N PHE A 59 -6.17 -1.26 -15.21
CA PHE A 59 -5.06 -1.37 -16.16
C PHE A 59 -5.59 -1.39 -17.60
N ARG A 60 -6.61 -2.21 -17.89
CA ARG A 60 -7.26 -2.26 -19.21
C ARG A 60 -7.80 -0.90 -19.63
N PHE A 61 -8.38 -0.15 -18.70
CA PHE A 61 -8.83 1.22 -18.93
C PHE A 61 -7.68 2.15 -19.32
N VAL A 62 -6.59 2.14 -18.55
CA VAL A 62 -5.39 2.96 -18.84
C VAL A 62 -4.76 2.59 -20.19
N PHE A 63 -4.81 1.32 -20.59
CA PHE A 63 -4.29 0.82 -21.87
C PHE A 63 -5.30 0.86 -23.02
N GLY A 64 -6.52 1.36 -22.80
CA GLY A 64 -7.54 1.52 -23.86
C GLY A 64 -8.22 0.22 -24.32
N GLU A 65 -8.10 -0.87 -23.56
CA GLU A 65 -8.76 -2.15 -23.84
C GLU A 65 -10.22 -2.21 -23.34
N SER A 66 -10.69 -1.20 -22.60
CA SER A 66 -12.08 -1.12 -22.15
C SER A 66 -12.96 -0.39 -23.17
N THR A 67 -13.95 -1.09 -23.72
CA THR A 67 -15.03 -0.46 -24.50
C THR A 67 -16.01 0.22 -23.56
N ASN A 68 -16.28 1.52 -23.75
CA ASN A 68 -17.36 2.23 -23.06
C ASN A 68 -18.72 1.60 -23.40
#